data_AF-A0A3C1VH03-F1
#
_entry.id   AF-A0A3C1VH03-F1
#
_cell.length_a   1.000
_cell.length_b   1.000
_cell.length_c   1.000
_cell.angle_alpha   90.00
_cell.angle_beta   90.00
_cell.angle_gamma   90.00
#
_symmetry.space_group_name_H-M   'P 1'
#
loop_
_entity.id
_entity.type
_entity.pdbx_description
1 polymer ?
#
loop_
_entity_poly.entity_id
_entity_poly.type
_entity_poly.pdbx_seq_one_letter_code
_entity_poly.pdbx_strand_id
1 'polypeptide(L)'
;MGRTYLFECSLCQYRAKISGGADSGLHCEVQTVRCRDCRELFDVFTRVRRRPGAVAKFLQFFRPEIPPVVLRGGGAGQPLVWEKFKLTCPVQPKHLVEAWNDPGRCPRCGNFLEKNGLPFRLWD
;
A
#
# COMPACT_ATOMS: atom_id res chain seq x y z
N MET A 1 -2.56 13.52 -2.02
CA MET A 1 -1.17 13.07 -1.86
C MET A 1 -1.13 12.09 -0.71
N GLY A 2 -0.75 10.84 -0.97
CA GLY A 2 -0.50 9.90 0.13
C GLY A 2 0.77 10.28 0.89
N ARG A 3 0.85 9.93 2.19
CA ARG A 3 2.02 10.16 3.04
C ARG A 3 2.68 8.83 3.36
N THR A 4 3.96 8.68 3.04
CA THR A 4 4.73 7.50 3.44
C THR A 4 5.62 7.86 4.63
N TYR A 5 5.65 7.00 5.64
CA TYR A 5 6.51 7.13 6.81
C TYR A 5 7.49 5.96 6.87
N LEU A 6 8.62 6.16 7.55
CA LEU A 6 9.52 5.08 7.90
C LEU A 6 9.21 4.60 9.32
N PHE A 7 8.86 3.33 9.41
CA PHE A 7 8.65 2.63 10.67
C PHE A 7 9.85 1.76 10.97
N GLU A 8 10.38 1.85 12.19
CA GLU A 8 11.57 1.13 12.63
C GLU A 8 11.27 0.37 13.93
N CYS A 9 11.78 -0.86 14.04
CA CYS A 9 11.68 -1.65 15.26
C CYS A 9 13.01 -1.61 16.00
N SER A 10 13.02 -1.05 17.20
CA SER A 10 14.21 -0.99 18.07
C SER A 10 14.77 -2.39 18.45
N LEU A 11 13.90 -3.41 18.62
CA LEU A 11 14.33 -4.75 19.00
C LEU A 11 14.95 -5.58 17.88
N CYS A 12 14.27 -5.71 16.73
CA CYS A 12 14.70 -6.61 15.65
C CYS A 12 15.24 -5.88 14.41
N GLN A 13 15.42 -4.56 14.50
CA GLN A 13 15.93 -3.71 13.42
C GLN A 13 15.11 -3.80 12.12
N TYR A 14 13.84 -4.23 12.23
CA TYR A 14 12.91 -4.24 11.11
C TYR A 14 12.59 -2.81 10.68
N ARG A 15 12.54 -2.56 9.37
CA ARG A 15 12.25 -1.24 8.80
C ARG A 15 11.22 -1.38 7.68
N ALA A 16 10.21 -0.51 7.66
CA ALA A 16 9.18 -0.49 6.62
C ALA A 16 8.87 0.95 6.19
N LYS A 17 8.85 1.20 4.88
CA LYS A 17 8.38 2.45 4.29
C LYS A 17 6.95 2.28 3.82
N ILE A 18 6.00 2.75 4.61
CA ILE A 18 4.56 2.51 4.42
C ILE A 18 3.76 3.73 4.89
N SER A 19 2.48 3.79 4.50
CA SER A 19 1.58 4.89 4.84
C SER A 19 1.18 4.87 6.32
N GLY A 20 1.23 3.69 6.94
CA GLY A 20 0.95 3.51 8.36
C GLY A 20 -0.54 3.35 8.68
N GLY A 21 -1.35 2.94 7.70
CA GLY A 21 -2.79 2.78 7.87
C GLY A 21 -3.56 2.97 6.56
N ALA A 22 -4.84 3.27 6.68
CA ALA A 22 -5.65 3.73 5.56
C ALA A 22 -5.20 5.13 5.13
N ASP A 23 -4.90 5.32 3.85
CA ASP A 23 -4.55 6.62 3.29
C ASP A 23 -5.18 6.81 1.91
N SER A 24 -5.44 8.06 1.53
CA SER A 24 -6.16 8.40 0.30
C SER A 24 -5.42 9.45 -0.52
N GLY A 25 -5.25 9.15 -1.80
CA GLY A 25 -4.73 10.03 -2.83
C GLY A 25 -5.81 10.45 -3.83
N LEU A 26 -5.42 11.27 -4.81
CA LEU A 26 -6.34 11.79 -5.84
C LEU A 26 -6.92 10.68 -6.72
N HIS A 27 -6.13 9.62 -6.95
CA HIS A 27 -6.45 8.53 -7.87
C HIS A 27 -6.49 7.14 -7.24
N CYS A 28 -6.16 7.01 -5.96
CA CYS A 28 -6.10 5.73 -5.28
C CYS A 28 -6.30 5.87 -3.77
N GLU A 29 -6.78 4.81 -3.13
CA GLU A 29 -6.82 4.62 -1.69
C GLU A 29 -5.96 3.39 -1.37
N VAL A 30 -5.10 3.51 -0.35
CA VAL A 30 -4.26 2.44 0.16
C VAL A 30 -4.68 2.05 1.57
N GLN A 31 -4.32 0.84 1.96
CA GLN A 31 -4.34 0.36 3.33
C GLN A 31 -3.02 -0.35 3.58
N THR A 32 -2.31 0.03 4.65
CA THR A 32 -1.21 -0.78 5.14
C THR A 32 -1.76 -2.10 5.66
N VAL A 33 -1.17 -3.22 5.22
CA VAL A 33 -1.48 -4.56 5.67
C VAL A 33 -0.26 -5.23 6.28
N ARG A 34 -0.50 -6.02 7.31
CA ARG A 34 0.46 -6.96 7.86
C ARG A 34 0.24 -8.32 7.22
N CYS A 35 1.28 -8.84 6.57
CA CYS A 35 1.29 -10.22 6.11
C CYS A 35 1.86 -11.14 7.21
N ARG A 36 1.09 -12.16 7.62
CA ARG A 36 1.53 -13.13 8.64
C ARG A 36 2.58 -14.10 8.12
N ASP A 37 2.48 -14.49 6.85
CA ASP A 37 3.43 -15.42 6.22
C ASP A 37 4.76 -14.74 5.86
N CYS A 38 4.71 -13.57 5.22
CA CYS A 38 5.94 -12.81 4.90
C CYS A 38 6.59 -12.21 6.14
N ARG A 39 5.82 -11.97 7.22
CA ARG A 39 6.23 -11.19 8.39
C ARG A 39 6.74 -9.79 8.02
N GLU A 40 6.02 -9.14 7.11
CA GLU A 40 6.31 -7.80 6.61
C GLU A 40 5.02 -6.96 6.47
N LEU A 41 5.19 -5.64 6.49
CA LEU A 41 4.14 -4.67 6.23
C LEU A 41 4.21 -4.20 4.77
N PHE A 42 3.04 -4.07 4.15
CA PHE A 42 2.90 -3.63 2.76
C PHE A 42 1.78 -2.61 2.66
N ASP A 43 1.92 -1.61 1.78
CA ASP A 43 0.77 -0.81 1.35
C ASP A 43 0.11 -1.48 0.15
N VAL A 44 -1.20 -1.70 0.27
CA VAL A 44 -2.01 -2.29 -0.81
C VAL A 44 -3.16 -1.37 -1.16
N PHE A 45 -3.53 -1.30 -2.45
CA PHE A 45 -4.68 -0.49 -2.83
C PHE A 45 -5.99 -1.14 -2.39
N THR A 46 -6.85 -0.33 -1.79
CA THR A 46 -8.25 -0.67 -1.51
C THR A 46 -9.16 -0.10 -2.59
N ARG A 47 -8.81 1.05 -3.18
CA ARG A 47 -9.52 1.62 -4.32
C ARG A 47 -8.59 2.28 -5.31
N VAL A 48 -8.92 2.20 -6.61
CA VAL A 48 -8.18 2.90 -7.65
C VAL A 48 -9.16 3.49 -8.67
N ARG A 49 -8.89 4.69 -9.15
CA ARG A 49 -9.59 5.29 -10.29
C ARG A 49 -9.05 4.70 -11.58
N ARG A 50 -9.91 4.04 -12.36
CA ARG A 50 -9.54 3.42 -13.65
C ARG A 50 -10.55 3.73 -14.73
N ARG A 51 -10.10 3.59 -16.00
CA ARG A 51 -11.01 3.59 -17.15
C ARG A 51 -11.68 2.21 -17.25
N PRO A 52 -13.00 2.15 -17.51
CA PRO A 52 -13.68 0.88 -17.74
C PRO A 52 -13.03 0.09 -18.87
N GLY A 53 -12.79 -1.22 -18.69
CA GLY A 53 -12.18 -2.10 -19.70
C GLY A 53 -10.65 -2.11 -19.73
N ALA A 54 -9.97 -1.32 -18.89
CA ALA A 54 -8.52 -1.44 -18.73
C ALA A 54 -8.18 -2.74 -17.99
N VAL A 55 -7.56 -3.69 -18.70
CA VAL A 55 -7.17 -4.98 -18.12
C VAL A 55 -6.09 -4.74 -17.08
N ALA A 56 -6.38 -5.09 -15.83
CA ALA A 56 -5.46 -5.02 -14.69
C ALA A 56 -4.34 -6.06 -14.82
N LYS A 57 -3.45 -5.91 -15.80
CA LYS A 57 -2.27 -6.76 -15.91
C LYS A 57 -1.37 -6.46 -14.71
N PHE A 58 -1.47 -7.32 -13.71
CA PHE A 58 -0.47 -7.56 -12.67
C PHE A 58 0.02 -6.33 -11.92
N LEU A 59 -0.70 -5.97 -10.86
CA LEU A 59 -0.23 -5.11 -9.78
C LEU A 59 0.78 -5.84 -8.86
N GLN A 60 1.74 -6.60 -9.42
CA GLN A 60 2.62 -7.48 -8.64
C GLN A 60 3.90 -6.81 -8.10
N PHE A 61 4.13 -5.53 -8.38
CA PHE A 61 5.28 -4.81 -7.84
C PHE A 61 4.85 -3.47 -7.27
N PHE A 62 4.18 -3.52 -6.11
CA PHE A 62 3.95 -2.35 -5.27
C PHE A 62 5.22 -2.00 -4.51
N ARG A 63 6.13 -1.29 -5.17
CA ARG A 63 6.97 -0.35 -4.46
C ARG A 63 6.22 0.97 -4.41
N PRO A 64 6.26 1.69 -3.27
CA PRO A 64 5.81 3.07 -3.22
C PRO A 64 6.38 3.82 -4.41
N GLU A 65 7.63 3.50 -4.81
CA GLU A 65 8.44 4.13 -5.85
C GLU A 65 7.86 4.40 -7.25
N ILE A 66 6.65 3.97 -7.54
CA ILE A 66 5.99 4.17 -8.82
C ILE A 66 4.59 4.71 -8.54
N PRO A 67 4.30 5.97 -8.88
CA PRO A 67 2.96 6.47 -8.73
C PRO A 67 2.06 5.63 -9.64
N PRO A 68 0.84 5.27 -9.21
CA PRO A 68 -0.11 4.57 -10.06
C PRO A 68 -0.67 5.53 -11.13
N VAL A 69 0.18 6.38 -11.70
CA VAL A 69 -0.13 7.25 -12.83
C VAL A 69 -0.50 6.34 -13.98
N VAL A 70 -1.80 6.16 -14.05
CA VAL A 70 -2.59 6.02 -15.25
C VAL A 70 -2.14 4.82 -16.07
N LEU A 71 -2.86 3.71 -15.93
CA LEU A 71 -2.99 2.72 -17.00
C LEU A 71 -3.09 3.48 -18.32
N ARG A 72 -2.02 3.51 -19.11
CA ARG A 72 -1.93 4.09 -20.47
C ARG A 72 -2.73 3.21 -21.43
N GLY A 73 -4.01 3.00 -21.13
CA GLY A 73 -4.87 2.04 -21.79
C GLY A 73 -6.33 2.36 -21.51
N GLY A 74 -6.91 3.16 -22.39
CA GLY A 74 -8.33 3.46 -22.47
C GLY A 74 -8.51 4.64 -23.43
N GLY A 75 -9.55 4.64 -24.26
CA GLY A 75 -9.80 5.73 -25.20
C GLY A 75 -9.87 7.08 -24.47
N ALA A 76 -9.32 8.13 -25.07
CA ALA A 76 -9.50 9.49 -24.58
C ALA A 76 -11.01 9.80 -24.50
N GLY A 77 -11.52 10.17 -23.32
CA GLY A 77 -12.90 10.63 -23.13
C GLY A 77 -13.80 9.79 -22.22
N GLN A 78 -13.36 8.63 -21.71
CA GLN A 78 -14.17 7.86 -20.75
C GLN A 78 -13.98 8.34 -19.31
N PRO A 79 -15.07 8.42 -18.49
CA PRO A 79 -14.98 8.84 -17.10
C PRO A 79 -14.18 7.82 -16.28
N LEU A 80 -13.36 8.32 -15.35
CA LEU A 80 -12.68 7.48 -14.37
C LEU A 80 -13.69 6.97 -13.35
N VAL A 81 -13.74 5.66 -13.16
CA VAL A 81 -14.61 5.00 -12.17
C VAL A 81 -13.74 4.44 -11.05
N TRP A 82 -14.25 4.51 -9.82
CA TRP A 82 -13.61 3.90 -8.66
C TRP A 82 -13.85 2.39 -8.66
N GLU A 83 -12.76 1.62 -8.68
CA GLU A 83 -12.79 0.17 -8.54
C GLU A 83 -12.24 -0.23 -7.16
N LYS A 84 -12.93 -1.15 -6.46
CA LYS A 84 -12.54 -1.62 -5.13
C LYS A 84 -11.78 -2.95 -5.21
N PHE A 85 -10.75 -3.09 -4.39
CA PHE A 85 -9.92 -4.29 -4.30
C PHE A 85 -9.96 -4.86 -2.87
N LYS A 86 -9.79 -6.19 -2.78
CA LYS A 86 -9.62 -6.88 -1.49
C LYS A 86 -8.18 -6.74 -1.02
N LEU A 87 -7.98 -6.73 0.30
CA LEU A 87 -6.66 -6.77 0.90
C LEU A 87 -5.99 -8.12 0.58
N THR A 88 -4.85 -8.09 -0.10
CA THR A 88 -4.07 -9.28 -0.47
C THR A 88 -2.58 -8.99 -0.33
N CYS A 89 -1.77 -9.98 0.01
CA CYS A 89 -0.32 -9.80 0.05
C CYS A 89 0.22 -9.59 -1.37
N PRO A 90 1.13 -8.62 -1.59
CA PRO A 90 1.74 -8.40 -2.90
C PRO A 90 2.68 -9.53 -3.33
N VAL A 91 3.25 -10.27 -2.36
CA VAL A 91 4.17 -11.37 -2.64
C VAL A 91 3.42 -12.61 -3.14
N GLN A 92 2.37 -13.02 -2.41
CA GLN A 92 1.52 -14.14 -2.79
C GLN A 92 0.07 -13.90 -2.36
N PRO A 93 -0.92 -13.98 -3.27
CA PRO A 93 -2.33 -13.76 -2.94
C PRO A 93 -2.91 -14.71 -1.89
N LYS A 94 -2.27 -15.87 -1.69
CA LYS A 94 -2.70 -16.90 -0.72
C LYS A 94 -2.28 -16.57 0.73
N HIS A 95 -1.35 -15.65 0.92
CA HIS A 95 -0.89 -15.29 2.27
C HIS A 95 -1.99 -14.62 3.08
N LEU A 96 -2.01 -14.90 4.36
CA LEU A 96 -2.93 -14.29 5.31
C LEU A 96 -2.45 -12.87 5.62
N VAL A 97 -3.25 -11.89 5.19
CA VAL A 97 -3.04 -10.48 5.46
C VAL A 97 -4.11 -9.92 6.36
N GLU A 98 -3.71 -8.96 7.19
CA GLU A 98 -4.59 -8.23 8.10
C GLU A 98 -4.36 -6.74 7.93
N ALA A 99 -5.41 -5.93 8.08
CA ALA A 99 -5.24 -4.48 8.10
C ALA A 99 -4.35 -4.08 9.29
N TRP A 100 -3.40 -3.19 9.03
CA TRP A 100 -2.47 -2.67 10.02
C TRP A 100 -2.59 -1.15 10.06
N ASN A 101 -2.68 -0.58 11.26
CA ASN A 101 -2.77 0.85 11.48
C ASN A 101 -1.78 1.28 12.56
N ASP A 102 -1.21 2.46 12.39
CA ASP A 102 -0.34 3.15 13.35
C ASP A 102 -1.16 3.66 14.56
N PRO A 103 -0.69 3.47 15.81
CA PRO A 103 0.49 2.71 16.23
C PRO A 103 0.25 1.19 16.20
N GLY A 104 1.11 0.46 15.50
CA GLY A 104 0.95 -0.99 15.34
C GLY A 104 2.20 -1.80 15.67
N ARG A 105 2.01 -3.12 15.77
CA ARG A 105 3.06 -4.07 16.16
C ARG A 105 3.92 -4.47 14.97
N CYS A 106 5.21 -4.66 15.23
CA CYS A 106 6.20 -5.23 14.33
C CYS A 106 5.75 -6.64 13.91
N PRO A 107 5.73 -6.93 12.60
CA PRO A 107 5.30 -8.24 12.11
C PRO A 107 6.28 -9.37 12.45
N ARG A 108 7.54 -9.04 12.78
CA ARG A 108 8.60 -10.02 13.07
C ARG A 108 8.70 -10.39 14.56
N CYS A 109 8.68 -9.41 15.46
CA CYS A 109 8.88 -9.64 16.90
C CYS A 109 7.72 -9.19 17.80
N GLY A 110 6.70 -8.52 17.25
CA GLY A 110 5.51 -8.11 18.01
C GLY A 110 5.66 -6.84 18.88
N ASN A 111 6.84 -6.23 18.94
CA ASN A 111 7.05 -4.94 19.61
C ASN A 111 6.41 -3.79 18.83
N PHE A 112 6.13 -2.66 19.47
CA PHE A 112 5.64 -1.48 18.75
C PHE A 112 6.71 -0.92 17.81
N LEU A 113 6.26 -0.47 16.63
CA LEU A 113 7.12 0.22 15.67
C LEU A 113 7.18 1.71 16.01
N GLU A 114 8.38 2.27 15.92
CA GLU A 114 8.64 3.69 16.04
C GLU A 114 8.46 4.34 14.67
N LYS A 115 7.63 5.38 14.61
CA LYS A 115 7.36 6.12 13.38
C LYS A 115 8.28 7.34 13.31
N ASN A 116 9.07 7.44 12.24
CA ASN A 116 9.83 8.66 12.01
C ASN A 116 8.87 9.82 11.67
N GLY A 117 9.07 10.96 12.36
CA GLY A 117 8.17 12.12 12.28
C GLY A 117 8.20 12.87 10.94
N LEU A 118 9.20 12.64 10.10
CA LEU A 118 9.31 13.25 8.77
C LEU A 118 8.79 12.29 7.69
N PRO A 119 7.63 12.57 7.06
CA PRO A 119 7.12 11.74 5.99
C PRO A 119 8.02 11.85 4.75
N PHE A 120 8.30 10.72 4.12
CA PHE A 120 8.84 10.68 2.77
C PHE A 120 7.69 11.03 1.81
N ARG A 121 7.82 12.16 1.10
CA ARG A 121 6.88 12.58 0.05
C ARG A 121 7.37 12.01 -1.29
N LEU A 122 6.47 11.44 -2.12
CA LEU A 122 6.41 11.63 -3.59
C LEU A 122 5.61 10.53 -4.31
N TRP A 123 4.30 10.38 -4.07
CA TRP A 123 3.41 9.71 -5.04
C TRP A 123 2.18 10.57 -5.32
N ASP A 124 2.00 10.90 -6.58
CA ASP A 124 0.83 11.54 -7.18
C ASP A 124 0.43 10.72 -8.42
#